data_AF-A0AB74M349-F1
#
_entry.id   AF-A0AB74M349-F1
#
_cell.length_a   1.000
_cell.length_b   1.000
_cell.length_c   1.000
_cell.angle_alpha   90.00
_cell.angle_beta   90.00
_cell.angle_gamma   90.00
#
_symmetry.space_group_name_H-M   'P 1'
#
loop_
_entity.id
_entity.type
_entity.pdbx_description
1 polymer ?
#
loop_
_entity_poly.entity_id
_entity_poly.type
_entity_poly.pdbx_seq_one_letter_code
_entity_poly.pdbx_strand_id
1 'polypeptide(L)'
;MLRFALACLLLIPAAARADECDGLALRIAAATGGKVGRRAGPSIDIRVPGAIKLDLTCRAEPIVQASSGETTPSAAFFRDLSIASELLVGESAGAVQAIIATAHATALSERRKSFVQQNGWSASCYTDSTGSIRTLCSVGRIPPG
;
A
#
# COMPACT_ATOMS: atom_id res chain seq x y z
N MET A 1 25.65 -34.36 -18.99
CA MET A 1 25.73 -33.40 -17.87
C MET A 1 25.29 -31.97 -18.29
N LEU A 2 24.32 -31.84 -19.20
CA LEU A 2 23.89 -30.56 -19.78
C LEU A 2 22.37 -30.34 -19.61
N ARG A 3 21.81 -30.80 -18.49
CA ARG A 3 20.38 -30.66 -18.15
C ARG A 3 20.13 -29.91 -16.84
N PHE A 4 21.16 -29.72 -16.02
CA PHE A 4 21.07 -28.98 -14.75
C PHE A 4 21.36 -27.48 -14.87
N ALA A 5 21.93 -27.02 -15.99
CA ALA A 5 22.25 -25.60 -16.18
C ALA A 5 21.02 -24.73 -16.56
N LEU A 6 19.94 -25.34 -17.08
CA LEU A 6 18.78 -24.59 -17.57
C LEU A 6 17.77 -24.23 -16.46
N ALA A 7 17.83 -24.89 -15.30
CA ALA A 7 16.91 -24.66 -14.19
C ALA A 7 17.27 -23.42 -13.34
N CYS A 8 18.52 -22.96 -13.37
CA CYS A 8 18.97 -21.82 -12.58
C CYS A 8 18.57 -20.45 -13.15
N LEU A 9 18.18 -20.37 -14.44
CA LEU A 9 17.83 -19.10 -15.09
C LEU A 9 16.42 -18.60 -14.77
N LEU A 10 15.55 -19.44 -14.20
CA LEU A 10 14.16 -19.06 -13.88
C LEU A 10 13.96 -18.46 -12.48
N LEU A 11 14.99 -18.49 -11.62
CA LEU A 11 14.90 -17.98 -10.23
C LEU A 11 15.38 -16.53 -10.06
N ILE A 12 16.04 -15.97 -11.08
CA ILE A 12 16.65 -14.63 -11.02
C ILE A 12 15.62 -13.48 -10.89
N PRO A 13 14.44 -13.48 -11.54
CA PRO A 13 13.56 -12.31 -11.51
C PRO A 13 12.81 -12.15 -10.18
N ALA A 14 12.75 -13.18 -9.33
CA ALA A 14 12.06 -13.09 -8.04
C ALA A 14 12.91 -12.40 -6.96
N ALA A 15 14.23 -12.66 -6.95
CA ALA A 15 15.15 -12.10 -5.97
C ALA A 15 15.31 -10.59 -6.12
N ALA A 16 15.57 -10.11 -7.34
CA ALA A 16 15.74 -8.67 -7.61
C ALA A 16 14.52 -7.83 -7.21
N ARG A 17 13.31 -8.38 -7.37
CA ARG A 17 12.06 -7.69 -7.00
C ARG A 17 11.81 -7.67 -5.49
N ALA A 18 12.27 -8.69 -4.77
CA ALA A 18 12.24 -8.67 -3.32
C ALA A 18 13.14 -7.55 -2.79
N ASP A 19 14.35 -7.42 -3.35
CA ASP A 19 15.31 -6.37 -2.97
C ASP A 19 14.77 -4.96 -3.24
N GLU A 20 14.15 -4.72 -4.40
CA GLU A 20 13.53 -3.43 -4.73
C GLU A 20 12.36 -3.09 -3.79
N CYS A 21 11.52 -4.08 -3.48
CA CYS A 21 10.39 -3.88 -2.57
C CYS A 21 10.84 -3.63 -1.13
N ASP A 22 11.87 -4.34 -0.67
CA ASP A 22 12.48 -4.12 0.64
C ASP A 22 13.11 -2.72 0.73
N GLY A 23 13.80 -2.29 -0.33
CA GLY A 23 14.28 -0.92 -0.47
C GLY A 23 13.16 0.13 -0.43
N LEU A 24 12.02 -0.14 -1.08
CA LEU A 24 10.83 0.72 -1.00
C LEU A 24 10.24 0.74 0.42
N ALA A 25 10.14 -0.40 1.10
CA ALA A 25 9.65 -0.49 2.46
C ALA A 25 10.51 0.32 3.44
N LEU A 26 11.84 0.28 3.29
CA LEU A 26 12.77 1.09 4.08
C LEU A 26 12.55 2.59 3.86
N ARG A 27 12.38 3.03 2.60
CA ARG A 27 12.10 4.44 2.28
C ARG A 27 10.76 4.90 2.83
N ILE A 28 9.71 4.09 2.71
CA ILE A 28 8.40 4.39 3.29
C ILE A 28 8.49 4.48 4.82
N ALA A 29 9.15 3.54 5.47
CA ALA A 29 9.35 3.57 6.92
C ALA A 29 10.06 4.86 7.35
N ALA A 30 11.13 5.26 6.66
CA ALA A 30 11.83 6.50 6.95
C ALA A 30 10.94 7.75 6.76
N ALA A 31 10.19 7.83 5.65
CA ALA A 31 9.33 8.98 5.33
C ALA A 31 8.14 9.13 6.29
N THR A 32 7.63 8.01 6.81
CA THR A 32 6.50 8.01 7.77
C THR A 32 6.93 8.05 9.23
N GLY A 33 8.24 8.14 9.52
CA GLY A 33 8.78 8.07 10.88
C GLY A 33 8.57 6.70 11.54
N GLY A 34 8.33 5.67 10.73
CA GLY A 34 8.09 4.30 11.16
C GLY A 34 9.33 3.40 11.08
N LYS A 35 9.08 2.09 11.21
CA LYS A 35 10.09 1.03 11.08
C LYS A 35 9.53 -0.12 10.25
N VAL A 36 10.38 -0.74 9.45
CA VAL A 36 10.03 -2.00 8.77
C VAL A 36 9.77 -3.07 9.82
N GLY A 37 8.63 -3.74 9.68
CA GLY A 37 8.13 -4.77 10.55
C GLY A 37 8.38 -6.17 10.00
N ARG A 38 7.39 -7.04 10.20
CA ARG A 38 7.46 -8.43 9.76
C ARG A 38 7.06 -8.52 8.28
N ARG A 39 7.69 -9.46 7.56
CA ARG A 39 7.20 -9.93 6.27
C ARG A 39 6.19 -11.07 6.46
N ALA A 40 5.04 -10.97 5.80
CA ALA A 40 3.97 -11.97 5.81
C ALA A 40 3.49 -12.21 4.37
N GLY A 41 3.92 -13.33 3.77
CA GLY A 41 3.66 -13.61 2.37
C GLY A 41 4.26 -12.50 1.47
N PRO A 42 3.50 -11.94 0.52
CA PRO A 42 3.98 -10.85 -0.33
C PRO A 42 4.05 -9.50 0.40
N SER A 43 3.51 -9.37 1.61
CA SER A 43 3.37 -8.09 2.31
C SER A 43 4.48 -7.87 3.34
N ILE A 44 4.85 -6.60 3.53
CA ILE A 44 5.78 -6.13 4.54
C ILE A 44 5.01 -5.15 5.43
N ASP A 45 4.94 -5.44 6.73
CA ASP A 45 4.36 -4.52 7.70
C ASP A 45 5.28 -3.30 7.88
N ILE A 46 4.69 -2.12 8.00
CA ILE A 46 5.39 -0.88 8.34
C ILE A 46 4.77 -0.33 9.62
N ARG A 47 5.55 -0.35 10.70
CA ARG A 47 5.12 0.12 12.01
C ARG A 47 5.31 1.62 12.09
N VAL A 48 4.22 2.36 11.95
CA VAL A 48 4.17 3.80 12.17
C VAL A 48 3.69 4.11 13.59
N PRO A 49 4.07 5.25 14.19
CA PRO A 49 3.51 5.67 15.48
C PRO A 49 1.98 5.81 15.41
N GLY A 50 1.27 5.27 16.42
CA GLY A 50 -0.19 5.34 16.51
C GLY A 50 -0.89 4.01 16.21
N ALA A 51 -2.21 4.07 15.99
CA ALA A 51 -3.07 2.89 15.80
C ALA A 51 -3.21 2.46 14.32
N ILE A 52 -2.39 3.01 13.43
CA ILE A 52 -2.46 2.76 11.99
C ILE A 52 -1.61 1.54 11.67
N LYS A 53 -2.20 0.56 10.99
CA LYS A 53 -1.44 -0.54 10.39
C LYS A 53 -1.20 -0.20 8.94
N LEU A 54 0.06 0.06 8.59
CA LEU A 54 0.50 0.30 7.22
C LEU A 54 1.20 -0.96 6.72
N ASP A 55 0.90 -1.41 5.50
CA ASP A 55 1.57 -2.53 4.84
C ASP A 55 1.90 -2.20 3.38
N LEU A 56 3.01 -2.77 2.90
CA LEU A 56 3.42 -2.74 1.50
C LEU A 56 3.30 -4.14 0.94
N THR A 57 2.40 -4.33 -0.02
CA THR A 57 2.28 -5.59 -0.76
C THR A 57 3.22 -5.59 -1.96
N CYS A 58 4.25 -6.43 -1.89
CA CYS A 58 5.24 -6.64 -2.95
C CYS A 58 4.66 -7.52 -4.06
N ARG A 59 4.36 -6.89 -5.20
CA ARG A 59 3.95 -7.55 -6.45
C ARG A 59 4.53 -6.76 -7.62
N ALA A 60 4.07 -7.04 -8.83
CA ALA A 60 4.60 -6.36 -10.00
C ALA A 60 4.47 -4.83 -9.98
N GLU A 61 3.29 -4.35 -9.59
CA GLU A 61 3.03 -2.96 -9.21
C GLU A 61 2.72 -2.95 -7.71
N PRO A 62 3.64 -2.48 -6.83
CA PRO A 62 3.43 -2.53 -5.40
C PRO A 62 2.18 -1.77 -4.97
N ILE A 63 1.61 -2.16 -3.83
CA ILE A 63 0.42 -1.52 -3.26
C ILE A 63 0.75 -1.16 -1.82
N VAL A 64 0.54 0.11 -1.46
CA VAL A 64 0.56 0.55 -0.07
C VAL A 64 -0.87 0.50 0.46
N GLN A 65 -1.05 -0.03 1.66
CA GLN A 65 -2.35 -0.16 2.29
C GLN A 65 -2.29 0.28 3.75
N ALA A 66 -3.33 0.96 4.22
CA ALA A 66 -3.53 1.28 5.61
C ALA A 66 -4.86 0.70 6.12
N SER A 67 -4.86 0.14 7.32
CA SER A 67 -6.05 -0.36 8.00
C SER A 67 -6.24 0.28 9.38
N SER A 68 -7.51 0.47 9.75
CA SER A 68 -7.94 1.05 11.03
C SER A 68 -9.11 0.26 11.61
N GLY A 69 -9.18 0.21 12.95
CA GLY A 69 -10.34 -0.28 13.69
C GLY A 69 -11.51 0.71 13.78
N GLU A 70 -11.37 1.89 13.17
CA GLU A 70 -12.39 2.95 13.14
C GLU A 70 -12.96 3.11 11.72
N THR A 71 -14.27 3.40 11.60
CA THR A 71 -14.91 3.73 10.31
C THR A 71 -14.54 5.13 9.81
N THR A 72 -14.15 6.01 10.74
CA THR A 72 -13.68 7.37 10.48
C THR A 72 -12.31 7.54 11.15
N PRO A 73 -11.22 7.08 10.51
CA PRO A 73 -9.89 7.14 11.09
C PRO A 73 -9.40 8.56 11.35
N SER A 74 -8.40 8.68 12.23
CA SER A 74 -7.72 9.95 12.49
C SER A 74 -7.06 10.57 11.24
N ALA A 75 -6.79 11.88 11.27
CA ALA A 75 -6.05 12.55 10.20
C ALA A 75 -4.65 11.96 9.94
N ALA A 76 -4.02 11.37 10.96
CA ALA A 76 -2.74 10.68 10.82
C ALA A 76 -2.83 9.48 9.87
N PHE A 77 -3.97 8.76 9.85
CA PHE A 77 -4.20 7.64 8.93
C PHE A 77 -4.04 8.08 7.47
N PHE A 78 -4.71 9.17 7.12
CA PHE A 78 -4.71 9.68 5.75
C PHE A 78 -3.36 10.30 5.37
N ARG A 79 -2.72 11.01 6.29
CA ARG A 79 -1.40 11.60 6.11
C ARG A 79 -0.31 10.53 5.91
N ASP A 80 -0.28 9.51 6.76
CA ASP A 80 0.80 8.52 6.72
C ASP A 80 0.63 7.60 5.49
N LEU A 81 -0.61 7.27 5.11
CA LEU A 81 -0.89 6.57 3.86
C LEU A 81 -0.50 7.42 2.64
N SER A 82 -0.76 8.73 2.64
CA SER A 82 -0.43 9.58 1.49
C SER A 82 1.08 9.79 1.33
N ILE A 83 1.82 9.98 2.43
CA ILE A 83 3.30 10.06 2.43
C ILE A 83 3.91 8.77 1.89
N ALA A 84 3.43 7.62 2.36
CA ALA A 84 3.90 6.33 1.87
C ALA A 84 3.61 6.12 0.38
N SER A 85 2.44 6.59 -0.07
CA SER A 85 1.97 6.41 -1.44
C SER A 85 2.64 7.36 -2.44
N GLU A 86 3.10 8.54 -2.00
CA GLU A 86 3.90 9.46 -2.82
C GLU A 86 5.15 8.75 -3.38
N LEU A 87 5.85 7.99 -2.54
CA LEU A 87 7.04 7.23 -2.94
C LEU A 87 6.75 6.13 -3.97
N LEU A 88 5.50 5.70 -4.07
CA LEU A 88 5.04 4.66 -4.99
C LEU A 88 4.57 5.27 -6.32
N VAL A 89 3.70 6.27 -6.26
CA VAL A 89 3.02 6.80 -7.46
C VAL A 89 3.71 8.04 -8.05
N GLY A 90 4.59 8.70 -7.30
CA GLY A 90 5.33 9.88 -7.74
C GLY A 90 4.52 11.18 -7.71
N GLU A 91 3.33 11.17 -7.13
CA GLU A 91 2.47 12.34 -6.94
C GLU A 91 2.61 12.85 -5.51
N SER A 92 2.50 14.17 -5.33
CA SER A 92 2.60 14.78 -3.99
C SER A 92 1.62 14.16 -2.99
N ALA A 93 2.04 13.98 -1.73
CA ALA A 93 1.20 13.45 -0.68
C ALA A 93 -0.10 14.24 -0.51
N GLY A 94 -0.09 15.56 -0.75
CA GLY A 94 -1.32 16.38 -0.72
C GLY A 94 -2.34 15.96 -1.78
N ALA A 95 -1.89 15.75 -3.03
CA ALA A 95 -2.74 15.28 -4.11
C ALA A 95 -3.26 13.86 -3.84
N VAL A 96 -2.38 12.96 -3.38
CA VAL A 96 -2.76 11.59 -3.03
C VAL A 96 -3.78 11.56 -1.90
N GLN A 97 -3.57 12.37 -0.85
CA GLN A 97 -4.47 12.45 0.30
C GLN A 97 -5.87 12.91 -0.11
N ALA A 98 -5.99 13.89 -1.00
CA ALA A 98 -7.29 14.35 -1.50
C ALA A 98 -8.09 13.21 -2.16
N ILE A 99 -7.41 12.37 -2.95
CA ILE A 99 -8.03 11.24 -3.63
C ILE A 99 -8.41 10.12 -2.66
N ILE A 100 -7.55 9.81 -1.68
CA ILE A 100 -7.89 8.86 -0.62
C ILE A 100 -9.10 9.36 0.17
N ALA A 101 -9.16 10.65 0.49
CA ALA A 101 -10.28 11.24 1.22
C ALA A 101 -11.59 11.14 0.43
N THR A 102 -11.56 11.43 -0.86
CA THR A 102 -12.72 11.22 -1.76
C THR A 102 -13.15 9.76 -1.77
N ALA A 103 -12.21 8.83 -1.95
CA ALA A 103 -12.51 7.40 -1.92
C ALA A 103 -13.14 6.99 -0.57
N HIS A 104 -12.56 7.41 0.55
CA HIS A 104 -13.09 7.11 1.89
C HIS A 104 -14.51 7.67 2.09
N ALA A 105 -14.74 8.93 1.71
CA ALA A 105 -16.05 9.57 1.83
C ALA A 105 -17.12 8.82 1.02
N THR A 106 -16.81 8.41 -0.22
CA THR A 106 -17.70 7.58 -1.05
C THR A 106 -17.93 6.20 -0.42
N ALA A 107 -16.88 5.55 0.09
CA ALA A 107 -17.03 4.23 0.72
C ALA A 107 -17.91 4.29 1.97
N LEU A 108 -17.82 5.37 2.74
CA LEU A 108 -18.61 5.60 3.93
C LEU A 108 -20.09 5.88 3.60
N SER A 109 -20.35 6.71 2.58
CA SER A 109 -21.71 7.06 2.19
C SER A 109 -22.45 5.92 1.51
N GLU A 110 -21.79 5.20 0.59
CA GLU A 110 -22.39 4.14 -0.21
C GLU A 110 -22.33 2.77 0.48
N ARG A 111 -21.58 2.63 1.57
CA ARG A 111 -21.35 1.36 2.30
C ARG A 111 -20.84 0.23 1.40
N ARG A 112 -19.99 0.57 0.44
CA ARG A 112 -19.33 -0.36 -0.49
C ARG A 112 -17.91 0.09 -0.73
N LYS A 113 -17.10 -0.79 -1.32
CA LYS A 113 -15.77 -0.43 -1.77
C LYS A 113 -15.87 0.68 -2.83
N SER A 114 -15.14 1.77 -2.62
CA SER A 114 -14.97 2.85 -3.58
C SER A 114 -13.63 2.74 -4.28
N PHE A 115 -13.52 3.40 -5.43
CA PHE A 115 -12.33 3.39 -6.24
C PHE A 115 -12.23 4.67 -7.05
N VAL A 116 -11.05 5.31 -7.01
CA VAL A 116 -10.75 6.52 -7.77
C VAL A 116 -9.45 6.27 -8.53
N GLN A 117 -9.47 6.47 -9.85
CA GLN A 117 -8.31 6.34 -10.73
C GLN A 117 -7.93 7.68 -11.32
N GLN A 118 -6.64 7.96 -11.39
CA GLN A 118 -6.10 9.10 -12.12
C GLN A 118 -4.62 8.88 -12.44
N ASN A 119 -4.12 9.51 -13.49
CA ASN A 119 -2.68 9.58 -13.80
C ASN A 119 -1.92 8.23 -13.71
N GLY A 120 -2.56 7.13 -14.12
CA GLY A 120 -1.94 5.80 -14.09
C GLY A 120 -1.85 5.14 -12.72
N TRP A 121 -2.55 5.65 -11.71
CA TRP A 121 -2.65 5.05 -10.38
C TRP A 121 -4.08 5.10 -9.84
N SER A 122 -4.31 4.44 -8.72
CA SER A 122 -5.62 4.37 -8.10
C SER A 122 -5.57 4.35 -6.58
N ALA A 123 -6.59 4.92 -5.94
CA ALA A 123 -6.91 4.70 -4.54
C ALA A 123 -8.21 3.92 -4.43
N SER A 124 -8.28 3.01 -3.46
CA SER A 124 -9.51 2.31 -3.10
C SER A 124 -9.71 2.38 -1.60
N CYS A 125 -10.95 2.56 -1.15
CA CYS A 125 -11.28 2.48 0.26
C CYS A 125 -12.50 1.58 0.46
N TYR A 126 -12.51 0.90 1.59
CA TYR A 126 -13.61 0.09 2.08
C TYR A 126 -13.84 0.44 3.55
N THR A 127 -15.10 0.51 3.95
CA THR A 127 -15.47 0.66 5.36
C THR A 127 -16.44 -0.45 5.77
N ASP A 128 -16.27 -0.95 6.98
CA ASP A 128 -17.14 -1.94 7.61
C ASP A 128 -17.52 -1.46 9.01
N SER A 129 -18.81 -1.55 9.35
CA SER A 129 -19.30 -1.19 10.68
C SER A 129 -19.18 -2.33 11.70
N THR A 130 -18.97 -3.56 11.23
CA THR A 130 -19.08 -4.79 12.05
C THR A 130 -17.75 -5.52 12.24
N GLY A 131 -16.81 -5.41 11.30
CA GLY A 131 -15.50 -6.06 11.35
C GLY A 131 -14.52 -5.41 12.34
N SER A 132 -13.40 -6.12 12.56
CA SER A 132 -12.25 -5.64 13.33
C SER A 132 -11.37 -4.67 12.53
N ILE A 133 -11.42 -4.75 11.19
CA ILE A 133 -10.90 -3.74 10.27
C ILE A 133 -12.11 -2.97 9.76
N ARG A 134 -12.28 -1.75 10.26
CA ARG A 134 -13.43 -0.91 9.94
C ARG A 134 -13.17 0.08 8.83
N THR A 135 -11.91 0.39 8.56
CA THR A 135 -11.47 1.09 7.36
C THR A 135 -10.25 0.42 6.78
N LEU A 136 -10.26 0.20 5.46
CA LEU A 136 -9.14 -0.26 4.67
C LEU A 136 -9.00 0.65 3.46
N CYS A 137 -7.87 1.33 3.33
CA CYS A 137 -7.57 2.12 2.14
C CYS A 137 -6.26 1.64 1.51
N SER A 138 -6.20 1.58 0.19
CA SER A 138 -5.03 1.16 -0.56
C SER A 138 -4.76 2.06 -1.76
N VAL A 139 -3.48 2.21 -2.10
CA VAL A 139 -3.00 2.97 -3.25
C VAL A 139 -2.01 2.13 -4.03
N GLY A 140 -2.15 2.13 -5.36
CA GLY A 140 -1.29 1.36 -6.25
C GLY A 140 -1.28 1.93 -7.66
N ARG A 141 -0.20 1.66 -8.40
CA ARG A 141 -0.14 1.93 -9.84
C ARG A 141 -1.06 0.97 -10.59
N ILE A 142 -1.64 1.47 -11.67
CA ILE A 142 -2.42 0.68 -12.61
C ILE A 142 -1.42 0.04 -13.57
N PRO A 143 -1.36 -1.30 -13.69
CA PRO A 143 -0.45 -1.95 -14.62
C PRO A 143 -0.72 -1.48 -16.06
N PRO A 144 0.33 -1.24 -16.87
CA PRO A 144 0.14 -1.08 -18.31
C PRO A 144 -0.44 -2.37 -18.88
N GLY A 145 -1.51 -2.25 -19.68
CA GLY A 145 -2.19 -3.39 -20.32
C GLY A 145 -1.39 -4.03 -21.43
#